data_AF-A0A925WAJ2-F1
#
_entry.id   AF-A0A925WAJ2-F1
#
_cell.length_a   1.000
_cell.length_b   1.000
_cell.length_c   1.000
_cell.angle_alpha   90.00
_cell.angle_beta   90.00
_cell.angle_gamma   90.00
#
_symmetry.space_group_name_H-M   'P 1'
#
loop_
_entity.id
_entity.type
_entity.pdbx_description
1 polymer ?
#
loop_
_entity_poly.entity_id
_entity_poly.type
_entity_poly.pdbx_seq_one_letter_code
_entity_poly.pdbx_strand_id
1 'polypeptide(L)' 'LGMPPWKVRKAQGQVRSWRPEAIAGAVALTAQLNADVKGASPDPAYALERAVLLLCAAHGTR' A
#
# COMPACT_ATOMS: atom_id res chain seq x y z
N LEU A 1 -3.84 21.42 1.11
CA LEU A 1 -4.37 20.04 1.13
C LEU A 1 -5.91 19.95 1.23
N GLY A 2 -6.66 20.99 1.61
CA GLY A 2 -8.14 20.95 1.62
C GLY A 2 -8.76 19.84 2.49
N MET A 3 -7.94 19.09 3.22
CA MET A 3 -8.37 17.94 4.02
C MET A 3 -8.87 18.42 5.37
N PRO A 4 -10.01 17.92 5.84
CA PRO A 4 -10.46 18.17 7.20
C PRO A 4 -9.39 17.76 8.23
N PRO A 5 -9.24 18.48 9.36
CA PRO A 5 -8.21 18.21 10.36
C PRO A 5 -8.18 16.75 10.87
N TRP A 6 -9.34 16.09 10.95
CA TRP A 6 -9.42 14.69 11.37
C TRP A 6 -8.73 13.73 10.41
N LYS A 7 -8.75 14.01 9.10
CA LYS A 7 -8.13 13.16 8.07
C LYS A 7 -6.61 13.27 8.13
N VAL A 8 -6.09 14.47 8.39
CA VAL A 8 -4.66 14.71 8.61
C VAL A 8 -4.16 13.93 9.82
N ARG A 9 -4.86 14.02 10.97
CA ARG A 9 -4.48 13.27 12.17
C ARG A 9 -4.49 11.75 11.95
N LYS A 10 -5.48 11.23 11.21
CA LYS A 10 -5.54 9.80 10.85
C LYS A 10 -4.32 9.39 10.02
N ALA A 11 -4.00 10.15 8.98
CA ALA A 11 -2.85 9.87 8.12
C ALA A 11 -1.53 9.95 8.90
N GLN A 12 -1.35 10.97 9.75
CA GLN A 12 -0.18 11.10 10.62
C GLN A 12 -0.04 9.91 11.58
N GLY A 13 -1.15 9.44 12.15
CA GLY A 13 -1.15 8.25 13.02
C GLY A 13 -0.73 6.98 12.28
N GLN A 14 -1.22 6.78 11.05
CA GLN A 14 -0.88 5.62 10.23
C GLN A 14 0.59 5.64 9.79
N VAL A 15 1.12 6.79 9.38
CA VAL A 15 2.49 6.92 8.86
C VAL A 15 3.56 6.68 9.93
N ARG A 16 3.26 6.88 11.22
CA ARG A 16 4.23 6.70 12.32
C ARG A 16 4.86 5.30 12.39
N SER A 17 4.18 4.27 11.88
CA SER A 17 4.71 2.89 11.86
C SER A 17 5.44 2.54 10.56
N TRP A 18 5.60 3.49 9.64
CA TRP A 18 6.19 3.26 8.32
C TRP A 18 7.49 4.04 8.15
N ARG A 19 8.46 3.43 7.45
CA ARG A 19 9.63 4.13 6.91
C ARG A 19 9.28 4.81 5.58
N PRO A 20 9.85 5.98 5.24
CA PRO A 20 9.56 6.67 3.99
C PRO A 20 9.75 5.79 2.74
N GLU A 21 10.81 4.99 2.71
CA GLU A 21 11.11 4.11 1.57
C GLU A 21 10.08 2.99 1.42
N ALA A 22 9.62 2.43 2.56
CA ALA A 22 8.58 1.41 2.57
C ALA A 22 7.23 1.96 2.06
N ILE A 23 6.92 3.22 2.33
CA ILE A 23 5.72 3.88 1.77
C ILE A 23 5.84 3.98 0.25
N ALA A 24 6.98 4.41 -0.28
CA ALA A 24 7.18 4.50 -1.73
C ALA A 24 7.01 3.13 -2.41
N GLY A 25 7.59 2.08 -1.82
CA GLY A 25 7.41 0.70 -2.28
C GLY A 25 5.95 0.24 -2.21
N ALA A 26 5.26 0.51 -1.10
CA ALA A 26 3.85 0.16 -0.94
C ALA A 26 2.94 0.85 -1.96
N VAL A 27 3.22 2.11 -2.31
CA VAL A 27 2.48 2.84 -3.36
C VAL A 27 2.68 2.18 -4.72
N ALA A 28 3.93 1.84 -5.07
CA ALA A 28 4.24 1.17 -6.33
C ALA A 28 3.56 -0.22 -6.42
N LEU A 29 3.63 -1.01 -5.35
CA LEU A 29 2.96 -2.30 -5.25
C LEU A 29 1.44 -2.18 -5.41
N THR A 30 0.83 -1.18 -4.78
CA THR A 30 -0.62 -0.92 -4.90
C THR A 30 -1.01 -0.51 -6.32
N ALA A 31 -0.17 0.28 -7.00
CA ALA A 31 -0.40 0.65 -8.38
C ALA A 31 -0.35 -0.58 -9.31
N GLN A 32 0.61 -1.48 -9.10
CA GLN A 32 0.70 -2.75 -9.83
C GLN A 32 -0.54 -3.62 -9.58
N LEU A 33 -0.93 -3.79 -8.31
CA LEU A 33 -2.14 -4.55 -7.95
C LEU A 33 -3.39 -3.99 -8.65
N ASN A 34 -3.55 -2.66 -8.72
CA ASN A 34 -4.65 -2.04 -9.45
C ASN A 34 -4.66 -2.40 -10.94
N ALA A 35 -3.49 -2.54 -11.59
CA ALA A 35 -3.41 -3.02 -12.96
C ALA A 35 -3.79 -4.50 -13.03
N ASP A 36 -3.24 -5.32 -12.13
CA ASP A 36 -3.45 -6.77 -12.08
C ASP A 36 -4.95 -7.11 -11.96
N VAL A 37 -5.66 -6.47 -11.04
CA VAL A 37 -7.11 -6.69 -10.84
C VAL A 37 -7.98 -6.11 -11.97
N LYS A 38 -7.41 -5.26 -12.83
CA LYS A 38 -8.08 -4.72 -14.04
C LYS A 38 -7.80 -5.55 -15.30
N GLY A 39 -7.23 -6.74 -15.13
CA GLY A 39 -7.00 -7.69 -16.23
C GLY A 39 -5.55 -7.74 -16.72
N ALA A 40 -4.61 -7.09 -16.03
CA ALA A 40 -3.18 -7.29 -16.30
C ALA A 40 -2.64 -8.60 -15.69
N SER A 41 -3.40 -9.27 -14.81
CA SER A 41 -3.09 -10.59 -14.27
C SER A 41 -4.10 -11.65 -14.75
N PRO A 42 -3.64 -12.87 -15.08
CA PRO A 42 -4.53 -14.00 -15.36
C PRO A 42 -5.27 -14.51 -14.12
N ASP A 43 -4.77 -14.19 -12.91
CA ASP A 43 -5.41 -14.50 -11.63
C ASP A 43 -5.39 -13.26 -10.71
N PRO A 44 -6.49 -12.48 -10.68
CA PRO A 44 -6.63 -11.33 -9.79
C PRO A 44 -6.64 -11.66 -8.29
N ALA A 45 -7.14 -12.84 -7.92
CA ALA A 45 -7.22 -13.25 -6.51
C ALA A 45 -5.83 -13.55 -5.97
N TYR A 46 -5.05 -14.33 -6.72
CA TYR A 46 -3.65 -14.58 -6.39
C TYR A 46 -2.82 -13.29 -6.37
N ALA A 47 -3.04 -12.38 -7.32
CA ALA A 47 -2.35 -11.08 -7.33
C ALA A 47 -2.61 -10.27 -6.05
N LEU A 48 -3.86 -10.29 -5.55
CA LEU A 48 -4.23 -9.65 -4.30
C LEU A 48 -3.53 -10.29 -3.09
N GLU A 49 -3.57 -11.62 -2.98
CA GLU A 49 -2.91 -12.34 -1.90
C GLU A 49 -1.42 -12.04 -1.84
N ARG A 50 -0.75 -12.11 -3.00
CA ARG A 50 0.67 -11.78 -3.13
C ARG A 50 0.95 -10.33 -2.74
N ALA A 51 0.12 -9.38 -3.17
CA ALA A 51 0.30 -7.97 -2.84
C ALA A 51 0.19 -7.71 -1.32
N VAL A 52 -0.74 -8.39 -0.62
CA VAL A 52 -0.85 -8.30 0.84
C VAL A 52 0.42 -8.80 1.53
N LEU A 53 0.95 -9.96 1.10
CA LEU A 53 2.19 -10.50 1.66
C LEU A 53 3.38 -9.55 1.45
N LEU A 54 3.51 -8.97 0.25
CA LEU A 54 4.57 -8.01 -0.05
C LEU A 54 4.43 -6.70 0.74
N LEU A 55 3.21 -6.20 0.94
CA LEU A 55 2.95 -5.02 1.78
C LEU A 55 3.30 -5.28 3.25
N CYS A 56 2.94 -6.45 3.78
CA CYS A 56 3.31 -6.85 5.14
C CYS A 56 4.83 -6.98 5.31
N ALA A 57 5.52 -7.56 4.32
CA ALA A 57 6.97 -7.65 4.33
C ALA A 57 7.63 -6.26 4.31
N ALA A 58 7.19 -5.36 3.43
CA ALA A 58 7.67 -3.98 3.35
C ALA A 58 7.38 -3.18 4.63
N HIS A 59 6.28 -3.48 5.32
CA HIS A 59 5.95 -2.86 6.60
C HIS A 59 6.80 -3.39 7.77
N GLY A 60 7.13 -4.68 7.76
CA GLY A 60 7.84 -5.38 8.84
C GLY A 60 9.36 -5.28 8.80
N THR A 61 9.98 -4.89 7.69
CA THR A 61 11.42 -4.64 7.60
C THR A 61 11.82 -3.44 8.47
N ARG A 62 12.31 -3.74 9.69
CA ARG A 62 12.89 -2.77 10.62
C ARG A 62 14.30 -2.38 10.19
#